data_AF-A0A5N4E7W8-F1
#
_entry.id   AF-A0A5N4E7W8-F1
#
_cell.length_a   1.000
_cell.length_b   1.000
_cell.length_c   1.000
_cell.angle_alpha   90.00
_cell.angle_beta   90.00
_cell.angle_gamma   90.00
#
_symmetry.space_group_name_H-M   'P 1'
#
loop_
_entity.id
_entity.type
_entity.pdbx_description
1 polymer ?
#
loop_
_entity_poly.entity_id
_entity_poly.type
_entity_poly.pdbx_seq_one_letter_code
_entity_poly.pdbx_strand_id
1 'polypeptide(L)'
;MVTEELHSITFETQICLYGLTIDLENLVFFNNPPSATLSQLLEVMSWQFSSYVGRGLNSDQLSMLAEKLTVQSSYSDGHLTWAKFCKEHLPGKSFTFWTWLEAILDLIKKHILPLWIDGYVMGFVSKEKERLLLKDKMPGTFLLRFSESHLGGITFTWVDHSENGEVRFHSVEPYNKGRLSALPFADILRDYKVIMAENIPENPLKYLYPDIPKDKAFGKHYSSQPCEDLLPMSPSVYAVLRENLSPTTIETASCPGNFFKRYMNNNQLAA
;
A
#
# COMPACT_ATOMS: atom_id res chain seq x y z
N MET A 1 27.20 -12.94 4.97
CA MET A 1 28.29 -12.57 4.05
C MET A 1 28.20 -13.26 2.67
N VAL A 2 27.14 -14.03 2.36
CA VAL A 2 26.97 -14.70 1.05
C VAL A 2 26.35 -13.80 -0.03
N THR A 3 25.59 -12.76 0.38
CA THR A 3 24.89 -11.85 -0.54
C THR A 3 25.76 -10.68 -1.04
N GLU A 4 27.04 -10.63 -0.68
CA GLU A 4 27.98 -9.54 -1.04
C GLU A 4 29.10 -10.04 -1.98
N GLU A 5 28.97 -11.25 -2.51
CA GLU A 5 29.87 -11.79 -3.53
C GLU A 5 29.30 -11.49 -4.92
N LEU A 6 29.99 -10.63 -5.67
CA LEU A 6 29.66 -10.37 -7.06
C LEU A 6 30.16 -11.53 -7.93
N HIS A 7 29.29 -12.03 -8.79
CA HIS A 7 29.60 -13.07 -9.77
C HIS A 7 29.46 -12.46 -11.17
N SER A 8 30.42 -12.70 -12.05
CA SER A 8 30.31 -12.35 -13.46
C SER A 8 29.73 -13.53 -14.25
N ILE A 9 28.79 -13.24 -15.15
CA ILE A 9 28.36 -14.17 -16.18
C ILE A 9 28.94 -13.63 -17.49
N THR A 10 29.98 -14.28 -17.99
CA THR A 10 30.67 -13.88 -19.22
C THR A 10 30.02 -14.56 -20.42
N PHE A 11 29.68 -13.77 -21.43
CA PHE A 11 29.26 -14.26 -22.73
C PHE A 11 30.34 -13.93 -23.74
N GLU A 12 30.92 -14.97 -24.36
CA GLU A 12 31.85 -14.78 -25.46
C GLU A 12 31.09 -14.79 -26.79
N THR A 13 31.21 -13.71 -27.54
CA THR A 13 30.74 -13.62 -28.93
C THR A 13 31.75 -12.80 -29.74
N GLN A 14 31.99 -13.18 -30.99
CA GLN A 14 32.93 -12.46 -31.85
C GLN A 14 32.15 -11.48 -32.74
N ILE A 15 32.13 -10.21 -32.35
CA ILE A 15 31.54 -9.12 -33.13
C ILE A 15 32.63 -8.10 -33.43
N CYS A 16 33.02 -7.98 -34.71
CA CYS A 16 33.95 -6.95 -35.18
C CYS A 16 33.21 -5.61 -35.36
N LEU A 17 33.20 -4.76 -34.35
CA LEU A 17 32.81 -3.35 -34.46
C LEU A 17 33.61 -2.47 -33.47
N TYR A 18 33.91 -1.26 -33.91
CA TYR A 18 34.88 -0.33 -33.33
C TYR A 18 34.57 0.11 -31.88
N GLY A 19 35.45 -0.26 -30.95
CA GLY A 19 36.07 0.70 -30.02
C GLY A 19 35.25 1.22 -28.83
N LEU A 20 34.23 0.52 -28.34
CA LEU A 20 33.58 0.85 -27.07
C LEU A 20 33.73 -0.32 -26.09
N THR A 21 34.58 -0.12 -25.08
CA THR A 21 34.75 -1.04 -23.95
C THR A 21 34.21 -0.33 -22.71
N ILE A 22 33.10 -0.82 -22.14
CA ILE A 22 32.64 -0.43 -20.80
C ILE A 22 33.17 -1.51 -19.85
N ASP A 23 34.14 -1.16 -19.03
CA ASP A 23 34.75 -2.09 -18.07
C ASP A 23 33.93 -2.09 -16.76
N LEU A 24 33.27 -3.22 -16.48
CA LEU A 24 32.37 -3.44 -15.32
C LEU A 24 32.94 -4.44 -14.30
N GLU A 25 34.20 -4.86 -14.44
CA GLU A 25 34.77 -6.01 -13.73
C GLU A 25 35.35 -5.70 -12.33
N ASN A 26 34.59 -5.04 -11.44
CA ASN A 26 35.01 -4.89 -10.03
C ASN A 26 34.32 -5.90 -9.11
N LEU A 27 34.75 -7.16 -9.17
CA LEU A 27 34.21 -8.25 -8.35
C LEU A 27 34.47 -8.08 -6.83
N VAL A 28 35.38 -7.19 -6.44
CA VAL A 28 35.73 -6.89 -5.04
C VAL A 28 35.05 -5.62 -4.51
N PHE A 29 34.03 -5.11 -5.19
CA PHE A 29 33.32 -3.86 -4.85
C PHE A 29 32.93 -3.76 -3.37
N PHE A 30 32.39 -4.83 -2.79
CA PHE A 30 31.93 -4.83 -1.39
C PHE A 30 33.05 -4.98 -0.35
N ASN A 31 34.31 -5.20 -0.76
CA ASN A 31 35.46 -5.15 0.16
C ASN A 31 35.71 -3.73 0.66
N ASN A 32 35.42 -2.72 -0.17
CA ASN A 32 35.46 -1.31 0.21
C ASN A 32 34.40 -0.53 -0.59
N PRO A 33 33.11 -0.63 -0.22
CA PRO A 33 32.05 -0.06 -1.01
C PRO A 33 32.13 1.48 -0.97
N PRO A 34 32.15 2.16 -2.14
CA PRO A 34 32.17 3.61 -2.18
C PRO A 34 30.89 4.18 -1.55
N SER A 35 31.02 5.30 -0.85
CA SER A 35 29.87 6.03 -0.34
C SER A 35 29.11 6.69 -1.48
N ALA A 36 27.77 6.60 -1.46
CA ALA A 36 26.92 7.30 -2.41
C ALA A 36 26.49 8.65 -1.85
N THR A 37 26.22 9.61 -2.74
CA THR A 37 25.50 10.82 -2.33
C THR A 37 24.04 10.48 -2.05
N LEU A 38 23.42 11.17 -1.09
CA LEU A 38 22.02 10.93 -0.75
C LEU A 38 21.07 11.16 -1.94
N SER A 39 21.35 12.17 -2.77
CA SER A 39 20.55 12.46 -3.97
C SER A 39 20.54 11.29 -4.95
N GLN A 40 21.71 10.70 -5.24
CA GLN A 40 21.82 9.54 -6.14
C GLN A 40 21.08 8.33 -5.56
N LEU A 41 21.21 8.07 -4.26
CA LEU A 41 20.50 6.98 -3.63
C LEU A 41 18.97 7.16 -3.70
N LEU A 42 18.48 8.36 -3.40
CA LEU A 42 17.04 8.68 -3.46
C LEU A 42 16.47 8.49 -4.86
N GLU A 43 17.22 8.89 -5.90
CA GLU A 43 16.85 8.67 -7.29
C GLU A 43 16.75 7.18 -7.62
N VAL A 44 17.78 6.39 -7.28
CA VAL A 44 17.79 4.93 -7.50
C VAL A 44 16.65 4.26 -6.73
N MET A 45 16.34 4.69 -5.50
CA MET A 45 15.19 4.19 -4.77
C MET A 45 13.88 4.48 -5.51
N SER A 46 13.69 5.69 -6.03
CA SER A 46 12.51 5.99 -6.86
C SER A 46 12.40 5.06 -8.08
N TRP A 47 13.52 4.75 -8.74
CA TRP A 47 13.55 3.77 -9.83
C TRP A 47 13.18 2.35 -9.38
N GLN A 48 13.65 1.92 -8.21
CA GLN A 48 13.26 0.62 -7.63
C GLN A 48 11.74 0.53 -7.44
N PHE A 49 11.11 1.57 -6.88
CA PHE A 49 9.66 1.64 -6.74
C PHE A 49 8.95 1.64 -8.10
N SER A 50 9.42 2.45 -9.05
CA SER A 50 8.83 2.52 -10.39
C SER A 50 8.91 1.18 -11.13
N SER A 51 10.05 0.48 -11.04
CA SER A 51 10.27 -0.80 -11.71
C SER A 51 9.48 -1.93 -11.05
N TYR A 52 9.52 -2.03 -9.72
CA TYR A 52 8.98 -3.19 -9.02
C TYR A 52 7.47 -3.10 -8.74
N VAL A 53 6.99 -1.89 -8.39
CA VAL A 53 5.59 -1.63 -8.00
C VAL A 53 4.90 -0.60 -8.88
N GLY A 54 5.48 -0.28 -10.05
CA GLY A 54 4.85 0.45 -11.16
C GLY A 54 4.61 1.95 -10.93
N ARG A 55 4.97 2.49 -9.77
CA ARG A 55 4.93 3.92 -9.47
C ARG A 55 6.11 4.28 -8.57
N GLY A 56 6.92 5.23 -9.00
CA GLY A 56 8.05 5.77 -8.25
C GLY A 56 7.64 6.60 -7.02
N LEU A 57 8.64 7.22 -6.41
CA LEU A 57 8.47 8.07 -5.23
C LEU A 57 8.40 9.54 -5.63
N ASN A 58 7.52 10.31 -4.99
CA ASN A 58 7.44 11.76 -5.17
C ASN A 58 8.39 12.51 -4.22
N SER A 59 8.50 13.84 -4.39
CA SER A 59 9.41 14.68 -3.61
C SER A 59 9.16 14.61 -2.10
N ASP A 60 7.90 14.57 -1.66
CA ASP A 60 7.55 14.49 -0.24
C ASP A 60 7.96 13.16 0.39
N GLN A 61 7.77 12.06 -0.34
CA GLN A 61 8.16 10.72 0.09
C GLN A 61 9.68 10.59 0.15
N LEU A 62 10.38 11.12 -0.86
CA LEU A 62 11.84 11.15 -0.88
C LEU A 62 12.41 12.01 0.26
N SER A 63 11.79 13.15 0.58
CA SER A 63 12.20 13.99 1.71
C SER A 63 12.10 13.23 3.04
N MET A 64 11.00 12.48 3.25
CA MET A 64 10.84 11.69 4.47
C MET A 64 11.90 10.56 4.57
N LEU A 65 12.19 9.88 3.46
CA LEU A 65 13.25 8.86 3.43
C LEU A 65 14.64 9.47 3.66
N ALA A 66 14.90 10.66 3.11
CA ALA A 66 16.11 11.42 3.35
C ALA A 66 16.27 11.70 4.84
N GLU A 67 15.27 12.31 5.48
CA GLU A 67 15.25 12.56 6.92
C GLU A 67 15.48 11.27 7.72
N LYS A 68 14.82 10.17 7.35
CA LYS A 68 14.96 8.89 8.03
C LYS A 68 16.39 8.32 7.96
N LEU A 69 17.09 8.54 6.85
CA LEU A 69 18.48 8.14 6.65
C LEU A 69 19.47 9.11 7.33
N THR A 70 19.16 10.41 7.37
CA THR A 70 20.06 11.45 7.90
C THR A 70 20.00 11.61 9.42
N VAL A 71 18.86 11.32 10.06
CA VAL A 71 18.67 11.41 11.53
C VAL A 71 19.67 10.55 12.32
N GLN A 72 20.29 9.55 11.68
CA GLN A 72 21.35 8.74 12.27
C GLN A 72 22.74 9.40 12.28
N SER A 73 22.88 10.57 11.69
CA SER A 73 24.16 11.25 11.48
C SER A 73 24.06 12.69 11.93
N SER A 74 25.01 13.11 12.76
CA SER A 74 25.60 14.44 12.62
C SER A 74 26.06 14.56 11.17
N TYR A 75 25.18 15.06 10.30
CA TYR A 75 25.31 15.06 8.85
C TYR A 75 26.36 16.08 8.44
N SER A 76 27.63 15.78 8.66
CA SER A 76 28.73 16.73 8.43
C SER A 76 29.26 16.72 6.99
N ASP A 77 29.06 15.64 6.21
CA ASP A 77 29.72 15.51 4.89
C ASP A 77 28.86 14.94 3.74
N GLY A 78 27.52 14.83 3.86
CA GLY A 78 26.66 14.50 2.71
C GLY A 78 26.78 13.10 2.09
N HIS A 79 27.66 12.24 2.63
CA HIS A 79 27.92 10.90 2.13
C HIS A 79 27.25 9.82 2.98
N LEU A 80 26.55 8.89 2.32
CA LEU A 80 25.89 7.75 2.96
C LEU A 80 26.67 6.46 2.67
N THR A 81 27.05 5.74 3.73
CA THR A 81 27.83 4.49 3.63
C THR A 81 26.92 3.29 3.40
N TRP A 82 27.47 2.23 2.78
CA TRP A 82 26.77 0.95 2.61
C TRP A 82 26.31 0.36 3.95
N ALA A 83 27.13 0.50 4.99
CA ALA A 83 26.80 0.01 6.32
C ALA A 83 25.50 0.65 6.86
N LYS A 84 25.35 1.97 6.76
CA LYS A 84 24.13 2.66 7.19
C LYS A 84 22.89 2.28 6.41
N PHE A 85 23.04 2.01 5.11
CA PHE A 85 21.93 1.64 4.25
C PHE A 85 21.44 0.21 4.52
N CYS A 86 22.37 -0.75 4.65
CA CYS A 86 22.05 -2.18 4.60
C CYS A 86 22.47 -3.01 5.82
N LYS A 87 23.40 -2.55 6.66
CA LYS A 87 23.99 -3.36 7.75
C LYS A 87 23.62 -2.86 9.15
N GLU A 88 23.59 -1.55 9.36
CA GLU A 88 23.32 -0.94 10.65
C GLU A 88 21.81 -0.91 10.91
N HIS A 89 21.42 -1.23 12.15
CA HIS A 89 20.03 -1.17 12.55
C HIS A 89 19.58 0.28 12.75
N LEU A 90 18.32 0.56 12.40
CA LEU A 90 17.71 1.85 12.68
C LEU A 90 17.67 2.10 14.20
N PRO A 91 17.78 3.35 14.67
CA PRO A 91 17.74 3.68 16.09
C PRO A 91 16.51 3.10 16.81
N GLY A 92 16.76 2.29 17.84
CA GLY A 92 15.70 1.65 18.62
C GLY A 92 14.92 0.55 17.88
N LYS A 93 15.46 0.01 16.76
CA LYS A 93 14.88 -1.08 15.98
C LYS A 93 15.86 -2.25 15.84
N SER A 94 15.31 -3.42 15.54
CA SER A 94 16.07 -4.66 15.30
C SER A 94 16.30 -4.96 13.82
N PHE A 95 16.09 -3.97 12.95
CA PHE A 95 16.17 -4.12 11.50
C PHE A 95 16.86 -2.91 10.85
N THR A 96 17.44 -3.14 9.67
CA THR A 96 18.15 -2.11 8.89
C THR A 96 17.18 -1.30 8.05
N PHE A 97 17.64 -0.18 7.49
CA PHE A 97 16.83 0.63 6.58
C PHE A 97 16.40 -0.17 5.34
N TRP A 98 17.33 -0.86 4.69
CA TRP A 98 17.03 -1.67 3.51
C TRP A 98 16.00 -2.77 3.79
N THR A 99 16.17 -3.55 4.87
CA THR A 99 15.21 -4.61 5.22
C THR A 99 13.81 -4.06 5.46
N TRP A 100 13.70 -2.86 6.05
CA TRP A 100 12.42 -2.18 6.22
C TRP A 100 11.80 -1.75 4.88
N LEU A 101 12.61 -1.16 4.00
CA LEU A 101 12.16 -0.72 2.68
C LEU A 101 11.73 -1.89 1.79
N GLU A 102 12.51 -2.98 1.79
CA GLU A 102 12.23 -4.21 1.08
C GLU A 102 10.92 -4.84 1.55
N ALA A 103 10.68 -4.88 2.86
CA ALA A 103 9.42 -5.37 3.42
C ALA A 103 8.22 -4.51 3.00
N ILE A 104 8.40 -3.19 2.81
CA ILE A 104 7.38 -2.30 2.26
C ILE A 104 7.14 -2.60 0.78
N LEU A 105 8.19 -2.78 -0.03
CA LEU A 105 8.06 -3.15 -1.44
C LEU A 105 7.29 -4.47 -1.61
N ASP A 106 7.59 -5.47 -0.77
CA ASP A 106 6.87 -6.75 -0.76
C ASP A 106 5.40 -6.58 -0.38
N LEU A 107 5.12 -5.77 0.65
CA LEU A 107 3.76 -5.43 1.09
C LEU A 107 2.96 -4.79 -0.04
N ILE A 108 3.55 -3.79 -0.71
CA ILE A 108 2.93 -3.10 -1.84
C ILE A 108 2.61 -4.12 -2.93
N LYS A 109 3.63 -4.84 -3.37
CA LYS A 109 3.52 -5.77 -4.50
C LYS A 109 2.43 -6.82 -4.30
N LYS A 110 2.30 -7.35 -3.08
CA LYS A 110 1.41 -8.48 -2.78
C LYS A 110 0.01 -8.08 -2.34
N HIS A 111 -0.15 -6.97 -1.62
CA HIS A 111 -1.42 -6.70 -0.91
C HIS A 111 -2.12 -5.39 -1.29
N ILE A 112 -1.39 -4.39 -1.77
CA ILE A 112 -1.96 -3.04 -2.00
C ILE A 112 -1.52 -2.41 -3.32
N LEU A 113 -1.02 -3.22 -4.26
CA LEU A 113 -0.46 -2.75 -5.53
C LEU A 113 -1.43 -1.81 -6.29
N PRO A 114 -2.74 -2.13 -6.45
CA PRO A 114 -3.66 -1.23 -7.14
C PRO A 114 -3.80 0.13 -6.43
N LEU A 115 -3.85 0.14 -5.10
CA LEU A 115 -3.96 1.36 -4.29
C LEU A 115 -2.69 2.23 -4.37
N TRP A 116 -1.53 1.57 -4.49
CA TRP A 116 -0.27 2.26 -4.71
C TRP A 116 -0.23 2.91 -6.10
N ILE A 117 -0.54 2.16 -7.17
CA ILE A 117 -0.57 2.70 -8.53
C ILE A 117 -1.52 3.90 -8.65
N ASP A 118 -2.70 3.81 -8.03
CA ASP A 118 -3.75 4.82 -8.15
C ASP A 118 -3.47 6.17 -7.45
N GLY A 119 -2.41 6.29 -6.64
CA GLY A 119 -2.21 7.53 -5.89
C GLY A 119 -2.65 7.48 -4.43
N TYR A 120 -3.41 6.47 -4.02
CA TYR A 120 -4.18 6.54 -2.77
C TYR A 120 -3.38 6.28 -1.50
N VAL A 121 -2.19 5.67 -1.63
CA VAL A 121 -1.27 5.46 -0.52
C VAL A 121 -0.21 6.57 -0.51
N MET A 122 -0.21 7.40 0.53
CA MET A 122 0.85 8.40 0.74
C MET A 122 2.15 7.72 1.15
N GLY A 123 2.08 6.66 1.97
CA GLY A 123 3.20 5.77 2.22
C GLY A 123 4.25 6.38 3.15
N PHE A 124 5.19 7.16 2.61
CA PHE A 124 6.31 7.73 3.35
C PHE A 124 5.97 9.11 3.87
N VAL A 125 5.42 9.17 5.09
CA VAL A 125 5.16 10.40 5.83
C VAL A 125 5.40 10.16 7.31
N SER A 126 6.10 11.09 7.97
CA SER A 126 6.37 11.00 9.41
C SER A 126 5.08 11.22 10.21
N LYS A 127 5.03 10.68 11.43
CA LYS A 127 3.88 10.88 12.35
C LYS A 127 3.60 12.36 12.62
N GLU A 128 4.65 13.19 12.63
CA GLU A 128 4.53 14.64 12.80
C GLU A 128 3.93 15.31 11.56
N LYS A 129 4.48 15.04 10.38
CA LYS A 129 3.99 15.61 9.11
C LYS A 129 2.56 15.15 8.82
N GLU A 130 2.22 13.89 9.10
CA GLU A 130 0.85 13.36 8.98
C GLU A 130 -0.15 14.19 9.80
N ARG A 131 0.18 14.50 11.06
CA ARG A 131 -0.69 15.31 11.94
C ARG A 131 -0.84 16.74 11.42
N LEU A 132 0.23 17.34 10.91
CA LEU A 132 0.19 18.67 10.31
C LEU A 132 -0.72 18.70 9.08
N LEU A 133 -0.64 17.67 8.21
CA LEU A 133 -1.47 17.58 7.01
C LEU A 133 -2.96 17.40 7.34
N LEU A 134 -3.28 16.70 8.43
CA LEU A 134 -4.65 16.41 8.84
C LEU A 134 -5.28 17.47 9.75
N LYS A 135 -4.48 18.33 10.41
CA LYS A 135 -4.94 19.27 11.45
C LYS A 135 -6.10 20.17 11.01
N ASP A 136 -6.05 20.67 9.79
CA ASP A 136 -7.02 21.64 9.25
C ASP A 136 -7.99 20.97 8.25
N LYS A 137 -8.18 19.65 8.35
CA LYS A 137 -9.07 18.88 7.48
C LYS A 137 -10.40 18.55 8.15
N MET A 138 -11.39 18.22 7.33
CA MET A 138 -12.71 17.84 7.84
C MET A 138 -12.65 16.55 8.68
N PRO A 139 -13.45 16.43 9.75
CA PRO A 139 -13.56 15.20 10.53
C PRO A 139 -13.84 13.98 9.64
N GLY A 140 -13.12 12.90 9.90
CA GLY A 140 -13.12 11.68 9.09
C GLY A 140 -12.24 11.73 7.85
N THR A 141 -11.47 12.81 7.65
CA THR A 141 -10.37 12.80 6.66
C THR A 141 -9.25 11.92 7.19
N PHE A 142 -8.78 10.99 6.35
CA PHE A 142 -7.75 10.03 6.72
C PHE A 142 -6.64 9.91 5.69
N LEU A 143 -5.50 9.38 6.15
CA LEU A 143 -4.29 9.21 5.36
C LEU A 143 -3.72 7.81 5.58
N LEU A 144 -3.20 7.21 4.51
CA LEU A 144 -2.56 5.89 4.53
C LEU A 144 -1.03 6.03 4.52
N ARG A 145 -0.35 5.44 5.50
CA ARG A 145 1.12 5.48 5.60
C ARG A 145 1.74 4.15 5.99
N PHE A 146 3.00 3.96 5.64
CA PHE A 146 3.78 2.81 6.10
C PHE A 146 4.21 2.99 7.54
N SER A 147 4.26 1.86 8.26
CA SER A 147 4.76 1.80 9.61
C SER A 147 6.27 2.00 9.61
N GLU A 148 6.73 2.99 10.36
CA GLU A 148 8.16 3.18 10.61
C GLU A 148 8.71 2.23 11.69
N SER A 149 7.81 1.60 12.46
CA SER A 149 8.16 0.78 13.62
C SER A 149 8.06 -0.73 13.37
N HIS A 150 7.41 -1.15 12.29
CA HIS A 150 7.13 -2.55 11.97
C HIS A 150 7.53 -2.82 10.52
N LEU A 151 8.17 -3.95 10.28
CA LEU A 151 8.51 -4.39 8.92
C LEU A 151 7.24 -4.65 8.11
N GLY A 152 7.14 -4.04 6.92
CA GLY A 152 6.04 -4.29 5.99
C GLY A 152 4.66 -4.05 6.59
N GLY A 153 4.49 -2.97 7.38
CA GLY A 153 3.21 -2.59 7.95
C GLY A 153 2.60 -1.37 7.25
N ILE A 154 1.29 -1.37 7.04
CA ILE A 154 0.50 -0.20 6.63
C ILE A 154 -0.47 0.19 7.74
N THR A 155 -0.61 1.48 8.02
CA THR A 155 -1.57 2.04 8.98
C THR A 155 -2.31 3.21 8.34
N PHE A 156 -3.36 3.64 9.00
CA PHE A 156 -4.08 4.85 8.66
C PHE A 156 -4.34 5.69 9.90
N THR A 157 -4.38 7.00 9.69
CA THR A 157 -4.73 7.98 10.72
C THR A 157 -5.86 8.84 10.20
N TRP A 158 -6.84 9.13 11.05
CA TRP A 158 -7.91 10.07 10.75
C TRP A 158 -7.97 11.19 11.78
N VAL A 159 -8.46 12.35 11.33
CA VAL A 159 -8.76 13.49 12.19
C VAL A 159 -10.22 13.44 12.65
N ASP A 160 -10.43 13.79 13.91
CA ASP A 160 -11.75 13.96 14.50
C ASP A 160 -11.78 15.25 15.32
N HIS A 161 -12.94 15.89 15.43
CA HIS A 161 -13.12 17.12 16.21
C HIS A 161 -14.05 16.84 17.37
N SER A 162 -13.56 17.09 18.59
CA SER A 162 -14.41 17.04 19.77
C SER A 162 -15.49 18.12 19.72
N GLU A 163 -16.58 17.92 20.47
CA GLU A 163 -17.60 18.95 20.75
C GLU A 163 -16.98 20.28 21.24
N ASN A 164 -15.84 20.23 21.93
CA ASN A 164 -15.12 21.40 22.43
C ASN A 164 -14.24 22.11 21.38
N GLY A 165 -14.25 21.66 20.12
CA GLY A 165 -13.39 22.17 19.04
C GLY A 165 -11.95 21.66 19.08
N GLU A 166 -11.61 20.73 19.98
CA GLU A 166 -10.29 20.11 20.05
C GLU A 166 -10.08 19.12 18.91
N VAL A 167 -8.97 19.24 18.19
CA VAL A 167 -8.58 18.34 17.10
C VAL A 167 -7.89 17.10 17.67
N ARG A 168 -8.46 15.91 17.41
CA ARG A 168 -7.89 14.61 17.80
C ARG A 168 -7.44 13.82 16.57
N PHE A 169 -6.40 13.03 16.76
CA PHE A 169 -5.87 12.14 15.74
C PHE A 169 -5.89 10.71 16.26
N HIS A 170 -6.51 9.82 15.51
CA HIS A 170 -6.58 8.41 15.84
C HIS A 170 -5.83 7.62 14.78
N SER A 171 -4.90 6.77 15.23
CA SER A 171 -4.13 5.87 14.35
C SER A 171 -4.35 4.44 14.81
N VAL A 172 -4.51 3.52 13.85
CA VAL A 172 -4.61 2.09 14.14
C VAL A 172 -3.25 1.42 14.25
N GLU A 173 -3.22 0.26 14.92
CA GLU A 173 -2.08 -0.64 14.84
C GLU A 173 -1.82 -1.03 13.37
N PRO A 174 -0.55 -1.02 12.90
CA PRO A 174 -0.26 -1.36 11.51
C PRO A 174 -0.69 -2.78 11.13
N TYR A 175 -1.34 -2.90 9.97
CA TYR A 175 -1.66 -4.16 9.35
C TYR A 175 -0.41 -4.70 8.65
N ASN A 176 0.00 -5.90 9.05
CA ASN A 176 1.10 -6.63 8.43
C ASN A 176 0.59 -7.60 7.36
N LYS A 177 1.53 -8.22 6.64
CA LYS A 177 1.25 -9.27 5.64
C LYS A 177 0.28 -10.35 6.13
N GLY A 178 0.39 -10.78 7.40
CA GLY A 178 -0.48 -11.82 7.96
C GLY A 178 -1.95 -11.40 7.96
N ARG A 179 -2.24 -10.18 8.43
CA ARG A 179 -3.60 -9.63 8.43
C ARG A 179 -4.10 -9.34 7.01
N LEU A 180 -3.25 -8.76 6.16
CA LEU A 180 -3.63 -8.43 4.78
C LEU A 180 -3.78 -9.65 3.85
N SER A 181 -3.28 -10.82 4.26
CA SER A 181 -3.54 -12.07 3.55
C SER A 181 -4.93 -12.62 3.85
N ALA A 182 -5.48 -12.32 5.04
CA ALA A 182 -6.80 -12.78 5.46
C ALA A 182 -7.94 -11.88 4.97
N LEU A 183 -7.69 -10.57 4.91
CA LEU A 183 -8.68 -9.59 4.46
C LEU A 183 -8.02 -8.50 3.62
N PRO A 184 -8.51 -8.23 2.39
CA PRO A 184 -7.97 -7.17 1.55
C PRO A 184 -8.03 -5.80 2.22
N PHE A 185 -7.01 -4.98 2.01
CA PHE A 185 -6.90 -3.70 2.71
C PHE A 185 -8.06 -2.73 2.38
N ALA A 186 -8.58 -2.75 1.15
CA ALA A 186 -9.73 -1.93 0.77
C ALA A 186 -11.00 -2.31 1.55
N ASP A 187 -11.22 -3.60 1.80
CA ASP A 187 -12.35 -4.08 2.60
C ASP A 187 -12.18 -3.73 4.08
N ILE A 188 -10.94 -3.76 4.60
CA ILE A 188 -10.63 -3.26 5.95
C ILE A 188 -11.07 -1.79 6.07
N LEU A 189 -10.74 -0.94 5.08
CA LEU A 189 -11.14 0.47 5.10
C LEU A 189 -12.66 0.66 4.94
N ARG A 190 -13.32 -0.18 4.14
CA ARG A 190 -14.77 -0.16 3.95
C ARG A 190 -15.52 -0.46 5.24
N ASP A 191 -15.10 -1.52 5.93
CA ASP A 191 -15.85 -2.13 7.03
C ASP A 191 -15.29 -1.74 8.42
N TYR A 192 -14.29 -0.84 8.47
CA TYR A 192 -13.76 -0.31 9.73
C TYR A 192 -14.86 0.39 10.52
N LYS A 193 -15.08 -0.01 11.78
CA LYS A 193 -16.08 0.59 12.67
C LYS A 193 -15.47 0.91 14.02
N VAL A 194 -15.84 2.07 14.56
CA VAL A 194 -15.50 2.48 15.93
C VAL A 194 -16.81 2.73 16.67
N ILE A 195 -16.88 2.26 17.91
CA ILE A 195 -18.04 2.52 18.77
C ILE A 195 -17.95 3.98 19.22
N MET A 196 -18.91 4.80 18.79
CA MET A 196 -19.05 6.20 19.20
C MET A 196 -19.90 6.31 20.47
N ALA A 197 -20.01 7.52 21.03
CA ALA A 197 -20.70 7.82 22.29
C ALA A 197 -22.15 7.30 22.37
N GLU A 198 -22.81 7.09 21.22
CA GLU A 198 -24.18 6.58 21.13
C GLU A 198 -24.30 5.05 21.02
N ASN A 199 -23.19 4.30 21.22
CA ASN A 199 -23.11 2.84 21.04
C ASN A 199 -23.43 2.32 19.63
N ILE A 200 -23.51 3.20 18.63
CA ILE A 200 -23.70 2.82 17.24
C ILE A 200 -22.31 2.69 16.58
N PRO A 201 -21.94 1.51 16.04
CA PRO A 201 -20.69 1.34 15.32
C PRO A 201 -20.73 2.06 13.97
N GLU A 202 -19.97 3.16 13.85
CA GLU A 202 -19.86 3.93 12.61
C GLU A 202 -18.46 3.85 12.02
N ASN A 203 -18.36 4.04 10.70
CA ASN A 203 -17.07 4.13 10.04
C ASN A 203 -16.56 5.58 10.10
N PRO A 204 -15.47 5.86 10.84
CA PRO A 204 -14.92 7.20 10.93
C PRO A 204 -14.24 7.67 9.64
N LEU A 205 -13.90 6.76 8.72
CA LEU A 205 -13.17 7.04 7.49
C LEU A 205 -14.15 7.50 6.40
N LYS A 206 -14.15 8.81 6.12
CA LYS A 206 -15.08 9.46 5.19
C LYS A 206 -14.37 9.98 3.94
N TYR A 207 -13.22 10.62 4.10
CA TYR A 207 -12.47 11.24 3.01
C TYR A 207 -11.02 10.80 3.04
N LEU A 208 -10.53 10.24 1.93
CA LEU A 208 -9.10 10.08 1.73
C LEU A 208 -8.48 11.47 1.49
N TYR A 209 -7.38 11.76 2.17
CA TYR A 209 -6.65 13.01 2.01
C TYR A 209 -6.35 13.31 0.52
N PRO A 210 -6.50 14.57 0.07
CA PRO A 210 -6.92 15.73 0.87
C PRO A 210 -8.43 15.88 1.06
N ASP A 211 -9.25 15.39 0.13
CA ASP A 211 -10.70 15.65 0.06
C ASP A 211 -11.46 14.67 -0.86
N ILE A 212 -10.95 13.45 -1.02
CA ILE A 212 -11.53 12.45 -1.93
C ILE A 212 -12.51 11.57 -1.14
N PRO A 213 -13.80 11.48 -1.50
CA PRO A 213 -14.73 10.57 -0.83
C PRO A 213 -14.20 9.13 -0.84
N LYS A 214 -14.26 8.44 0.32
CA LYS A 214 -13.71 7.09 0.50
C LYS A 214 -14.13 6.13 -0.62
N ASP A 215 -15.43 6.05 -0.89
CA ASP A 215 -15.94 5.09 -1.89
C ASP A 215 -15.61 5.48 -3.33
N LYS A 216 -15.29 6.76 -3.58
CA LYS A 216 -14.73 7.18 -4.87
C LYS A 216 -13.30 6.68 -5.07
N ALA A 217 -12.51 6.64 -4.00
CA ALA A 217 -11.13 6.13 -4.03
C ALA A 217 -11.09 4.59 -4.01
N PHE A 218 -11.78 3.95 -3.07
CA PHE A 218 -11.64 2.53 -2.80
C PHE A 218 -12.74 1.67 -3.40
N GLY A 219 -13.84 2.25 -3.90
CA GLY A 219 -15.02 1.51 -4.38
C GLY A 219 -14.74 0.44 -5.42
N LYS A 220 -13.82 0.74 -6.36
CA LYS A 220 -13.41 -0.21 -7.41
C LYS A 220 -12.53 -1.36 -6.90
N HIS A 221 -12.02 -1.24 -5.68
CA HIS A 221 -11.12 -2.21 -5.03
C HIS A 221 -11.82 -3.05 -3.96
N TYR A 222 -13.09 -2.77 -3.67
CA TYR A 222 -13.87 -3.56 -2.74
C TYR A 222 -14.12 -4.94 -3.32
N SER A 223 -13.93 -5.97 -2.49
CA SER A 223 -14.38 -7.30 -2.84
C SER A 223 -15.88 -7.23 -3.06
N SER A 224 -16.34 -7.80 -4.18
CA SER A 224 -17.76 -8.06 -4.37
C SER A 224 -18.20 -8.93 -3.20
N GLN A 225 -19.01 -8.40 -2.28
CA GLN A 225 -19.54 -9.22 -1.21
C GLN A 225 -20.22 -10.43 -1.86
N PRO A 226 -19.98 -11.67 -1.38
CA PRO A 226 -21.05 -12.63 -1.39
C PRO A 226 -22.17 -11.95 -0.60
N CYS A 227 -23.25 -11.63 -1.29
CA CYS A 227 -24.48 -11.12 -0.71
C CYS A 227 -24.75 -11.81 0.64
N GLU A 228 -24.76 -11.05 1.75
CA GLU A 228 -25.11 -11.60 3.06
C GLU A 228 -26.57 -12.12 3.12
N ASP A 229 -27.37 -11.93 2.06
CA ASP A 229 -28.69 -12.56 1.91
C ASP A 229 -28.63 -13.98 1.33
N LEU A 230 -27.45 -14.47 0.92
CA LEU A 230 -27.26 -15.89 0.58
C LEU A 230 -26.88 -16.67 1.83
N LEU A 231 -27.83 -16.80 2.76
CA LEU A 231 -27.85 -18.01 3.58
C LEU A 231 -27.75 -19.20 2.61
N PRO A 232 -26.91 -20.22 2.88
CA PRO A 232 -26.88 -21.40 2.04
C PRO A 232 -28.29 -21.99 2.02
N MET A 233 -28.97 -21.84 0.89
CA MET A 233 -30.27 -22.45 0.65
C MET A 233 -30.14 -23.92 1.05
N SER A 234 -31.04 -24.40 1.92
CA SER A 234 -30.95 -25.79 2.38
C SER A 234 -30.91 -26.74 1.18
N PRO A 235 -30.25 -27.91 1.28
CA PRO A 235 -30.15 -28.86 0.17
C PRO A 235 -31.50 -29.19 -0.49
N SER A 236 -32.58 -29.14 0.31
CA SER A 236 -33.96 -29.31 -0.13
C SER A 236 -34.43 -28.23 -1.10
N VAL A 237 -34.07 -26.96 -0.87
CA VAL A 237 -34.45 -25.84 -1.75
C VAL A 237 -33.68 -25.90 -3.07
N TYR A 238 -32.41 -26.28 -3.03
CA TYR A 238 -31.59 -26.50 -4.24
C TYR A 238 -32.13 -27.64 -5.11
N ALA A 239 -32.64 -28.72 -4.49
CA ALA A 239 -33.25 -29.83 -5.21
C ALA A 239 -34.51 -29.38 -5.97
N VAL A 240 -35.39 -28.63 -5.32
CA VAL A 240 -36.63 -28.10 -5.92
C VAL A 240 -36.32 -27.14 -7.08
N LEU A 241 -35.30 -26.29 -6.95
CA LEU A 241 -34.90 -25.38 -8.02
C LEU A 241 -34.37 -26.15 -9.25
N ARG A 242 -33.60 -27.24 -9.05
CA ARG A 242 -33.12 -28.08 -10.17
C ARG A 242 -34.21 -28.88 -10.87
N GLU A 243 -35.31 -29.18 -10.19
CA GLU A 243 -36.46 -29.84 -10.82
C GLU A 243 -37.30 -28.90 -11.69
N ASN A 244 -37.33 -27.61 -11.33
CA ASN A 244 -38.25 -26.64 -11.95
C ASN A 244 -37.57 -25.61 -12.86
N LEU A 245 -36.24 -25.50 -12.85
CA LEU A 245 -35.48 -24.52 -13.62
C LEU A 245 -34.33 -25.17 -14.40
N SER A 246 -34.04 -24.61 -15.57
CA SER A 246 -32.89 -25.06 -16.36
C SER A 246 -31.57 -24.69 -15.67
N PRO A 247 -30.48 -25.46 -15.87
CA PRO A 247 -29.17 -25.18 -15.26
C PRO A 247 -28.67 -23.76 -15.55
N THR A 248 -28.92 -23.26 -16.75
CA THR A 248 -28.56 -21.91 -17.20
C THR A 248 -29.31 -20.83 -16.44
N THR A 249 -30.59 -21.08 -16.11
CA THR A 249 -31.41 -20.14 -15.33
C THR A 249 -30.93 -20.04 -13.88
N ILE A 250 -30.52 -21.16 -13.29
CA ILE A 250 -29.99 -21.23 -11.92
C ILE A 250 -28.65 -20.48 -11.81
N GLU A 251 -27.74 -20.67 -12.77
CA GLU A 251 -26.46 -19.95 -12.82
C GLU A 251 -26.64 -18.44 -13.04
N THR A 252 -27.59 -18.02 -13.87
CA THR A 252 -27.89 -16.59 -14.06
C THR A 252 -28.56 -15.92 -12.86
N ALA A 253 -29.26 -16.70 -12.01
CA ALA A 253 -29.86 -16.19 -10.77
C ALA A 253 -28.81 -15.97 -9.66
N SER A 254 -27.69 -16.71 -9.70
CA SER A 254 -26.57 -16.56 -8.75
C SER A 254 -25.62 -15.40 -9.07
N CYS A 255 -25.78 -14.69 -10.19
CA CYS A 255 -24.99 -13.50 -10.52
C CYS A 255 -25.87 -12.26 -10.75
N PRO A 256 -26.11 -11.42 -9.72
CA PRO A 256 -26.99 -10.27 -9.84
C PRO A 256 -26.24 -9.02 -10.31
N GLY A 257 -25.76 -9.03 -11.56
CA GLY A 257 -25.16 -7.84 -12.18
C GLY A 257 -26.08 -7.09 -13.13
N ASN A 258 -26.93 -7.81 -13.88
CA ASN A 258 -27.59 -7.26 -15.06
C ASN A 258 -29.12 -7.39 -15.10
N PHE A 259 -29.75 -8.09 -14.14
CA PHE A 259 -31.21 -8.26 -14.15
C PHE A 259 -31.96 -7.02 -13.64
N PHE A 260 -31.49 -6.40 -12.55
CA PHE A 260 -32.15 -5.22 -11.96
C PHE A 260 -32.13 -3.98 -12.87
N LYS A 261 -31.05 -3.77 -13.65
CA LYS A 261 -30.98 -2.67 -14.63
C LYS A 261 -31.90 -2.86 -15.84
N ARG A 262 -32.16 -4.12 -16.23
CA ARG A 262 -33.01 -4.43 -17.39
C ARG A 262 -34.49 -4.46 -17.04
N TYR A 263 -34.84 -4.82 -15.81
CA TYR A 263 -36.24 -4.85 -15.35
C TYR A 263 -36.82 -3.46 -15.08
N MET A 264 -36.01 -2.52 -14.56
CA MET A 264 -36.48 -1.15 -14.29
C MET A 264 -36.63 -0.29 -15.56
N ASN A 265 -35.84 -0.53 -16.61
CA ASN A 265 -35.96 0.22 -17.87
C ASN A 265 -37.15 -0.20 -18.74
N ASN A 266 -37.69 -1.40 -18.54
CA ASN A 266 -38.80 -1.90 -19.36
C ASN A 266 -40.19 -1.60 -18.79
N ASN A 267 -40.29 -1.09 -17.56
CA ASN A 267 -41.58 -0.86 -16.87
C ASN A 267 -41.93 0.62 -16.65
N GLN A 268 -41.32 1.57 -17.37
CA GLN A 268 -41.76 2.98 -17.39
C GLN A 268 -42.59 3.38 -18.63
N LEU A 269 -43.07 2.41 -19.41
CA LEU A 269 -43.96 2.65 -20.56
C LEU A 269 -45.16 1.69 -20.53
N ALA A 270 -45.88 1.62 -19.41
CA ALA A 270 -47.26 1.12 -19.35
C ALA A 270 -47.86 1.33 -17.94
N ALA A 271 -48.43 2.52 -17.71
CA ALA A 271 -49.56 2.84 -16.83
C ALA A 271 -49.48 4.32 -16.42
#